data_AF-A0A3C0N191-F1
#
_entry.id   AF-A0A3C0N191-F1
#
_cell.length_a   1.000
_cell.length_b   1.000
_cell.length_c   1.000
_cell.angle_alpha   90.00
_cell.angle_beta   90.00
_cell.angle_gamma   90.00
#
_symmetry.space_group_name_H-M   'P 1'
#
loop_
_entity.id
_entity.type
_entity.pdbx_description
1 polymer ?
#
loop_
_entity_poly.entity_id
_entity_poly.type
_entity_poly.pdbx_seq_one_letter_code
_entity_poly.pdbx_strand_id
1 'polypeptide(L)' 'PDGQTIASASEDKTVKLWKVDGTLLKTLDGHSEGVNGVTFGPDGQTIA' A
#
# COMPACT_ATOMS: atom_id res chain seq x y z
N PRO A 1 9.13 3.75 8.08
CA PRO A 1 7.67 3.69 8.28
C PRO A 1 7.26 4.28 9.63
N ASP A 2 6.11 4.97 9.68
CA ASP A 2 5.55 5.61 10.89
C ASP A 2 4.94 4.61 11.90
N GLY A 3 4.83 3.33 11.51
CA GLY A 3 4.23 2.25 12.29
C GLY A 3 2.71 2.31 12.42
N GLN A 4 2.07 3.28 11.75
CA GLN A 4 0.63 3.54 11.86
C GLN A 4 -0.11 3.29 10.54
N THR A 5 0.63 3.13 9.46
CA THR A 5 0.09 2.86 8.12
C THR A 5 0.47 1.46 7.64
N ILE A 6 -0.51 0.70 7.17
CA ILE A 6 -0.36 -0.63 6.57
C ILE A 6 -0.54 -0.50 5.05
N ALA A 7 0.29 -1.18 4.27
CA ALA A 7 0.12 -1.31 2.83
C ALA A 7 -0.18 -2.77 2.46
N SER A 8 -1.11 -2.98 1.54
CA SER A 8 -1.46 -4.30 1.00
C SER A 8 -1.49 -4.26 -0.52
N ALA A 9 -0.72 -5.15 -1.14
CA ALA A 9 -0.78 -5.44 -2.56
C ALA A 9 -1.87 -6.49 -2.86
N SER A 10 -2.51 -6.40 -4.02
CA SER A 10 -3.62 -7.25 -4.40
C SER A 10 -3.57 -7.63 -5.88
N GLU A 11 -4.08 -8.83 -6.20
CA GLU A 11 -4.28 -9.27 -7.59
C GLU A 11 -5.32 -8.43 -8.34
N ASP A 12 -6.12 -7.63 -7.62
CA ASP A 12 -7.04 -6.65 -8.21
C ASP A 12 -6.35 -5.44 -8.88
N LYS A 13 -5.01 -5.50 -8.99
CA LYS A 13 -4.14 -4.50 -9.63
C LYS A 13 -4.00 -3.21 -8.83
N THR A 14 -4.34 -3.25 -7.54
CA THR A 14 -4.23 -2.09 -6.65
C THR A 14 -3.31 -2.35 -5.47
N VAL A 15 -2.80 -1.25 -4.91
CA VAL A 15 -2.23 -1.21 -3.58
C VAL A 15 -3.15 -0.38 -2.69
N LYS A 16 -3.52 -0.91 -1.52
CA LYS A 16 -4.36 -0.20 -0.54
C LYS A 16 -3.55 0.20 0.67
N LEU A 17 -3.80 1.40 1.16
CA LEU A 17 -3.24 1.95 2.39
C LEU A 17 -4.32 2.04 3.46
N TRP A 18 -3.96 1.60 4.65
CA TRP A 18 -4.87 1.48 5.79
C TRP A 18 -4.22 2.07 7.03
N LYS A 19 -5.05 2.60 7.93
CA LYS A 19 -4.64 2.72 9.33
C LYS A 19 -4.65 1.36 10.00
N VAL A 20 -3.88 1.23 11.08
CA VAL A 20 -3.89 0.02 11.93
C VAL A 20 -5.28 -0.29 12.51
N ASP A 21 -6.15 0.71 12.65
CA ASP A 21 -7.54 0.54 13.08
C ASP A 21 -8.47 -0.05 11.99
N GLY A 22 -7.95 -0.32 10.79
CA GLY A 22 -8.70 -0.87 9.66
C GLY A 22 -9.31 0.19 8.73
N THR A 23 -9.16 1.49 9.02
CA THR A 23 -9.65 2.55 8.16
C THR A 23 -8.89 2.58 6.84
N LEU A 24 -9.60 2.43 5.71
CA LEU A 24 -9.02 2.62 4.38
C LEU A 24 -8.67 4.10 4.16
N LEU A 25 -7.38 4.38 3.97
CA LEU A 25 -6.87 5.72 3.72
C LEU A 25 -6.86 6.04 2.24
N LYS A 26 -6.36 5.10 1.42
CA LYS A 26 -6.18 5.31 0.00
C LYS A 26 -6.14 4.01 -0.77
N THR A 27 -6.61 4.04 -2.00
CA THR A 27 -6.34 3.02 -3.00
C THR A 27 -5.44 3.66 -4.07
N LEU A 28 -4.35 2.98 -4.39
CA LEU A 28 -3.41 3.33 -5.44
C LEU A 28 -3.68 2.39 -6.62
N ASP A 29 -4.18 2.98 -7.70
CA ASP A 29 -4.39 2.33 -8.98
C ASP A 29 -3.33 2.78 -10.00
N GLY A 30 -3.08 1.96 -11.00
CA GLY A 30 -2.09 2.26 -12.05
C GLY A 30 -1.32 1.04 -12.57
N HIS A 31 -1.33 -0.08 -11.84
CA HIS A 31 -0.77 -1.32 -12.35
C HIS A 31 -1.69 -1.96 -13.40
N SER A 32 -1.11 -2.43 -14.50
CA SER A 32 -1.85 -3.13 -15.57
C SER A 32 -2.20 -4.58 -15.22
N GLU A 33 -1.51 -5.14 -14.22
CA GLU A 33 -1.64 -6.52 -13.73
C GLU A 33 -1.60 -6.56 -12.20
N GLY A 34 -1.82 -7.75 -11.62
CA GLY A 34 -1.86 -7.96 -10.18
C GLY A 34 -0.55 -7.54 -9.50
N VAL A 35 -0.67 -6.97 -8.29
CA VAL A 35 0.49 -6.50 -7.53
C VAL A 35 0.96 -7.62 -6.62
N ASN A 36 2.20 -8.08 -6.82
CA ASN A 36 2.74 -9.24 -6.12
C ASN A 36 3.39 -8.91 -4.77
N GLY A 37 3.64 -7.63 -4.49
CA GLY A 37 4.30 -7.20 -3.27
C GLY A 37 4.27 -5.69 -3.13
N VAL A 38 4.52 -5.22 -1.91
CA VAL A 38 4.64 -3.80 -1.61
C VAL A 38 5.63 -3.62 -0.47
N THR A 39 6.49 -2.61 -0.57
CA THR A 39 7.43 -2.23 0.48
C THR A 39 7.41 -0.72 0.74
N PHE A 40 7.70 -0.35 1.98
CA PHE A 40 7.94 1.04 2.33
C PHE A 40 9.41 1.38 2.11
N GLY A 41 9.65 2.51 1.44
CA GLY A 41 10.96 3.10 1.34
C GLY A 41 11.52 3.49 2.72
N PRO A 42 12.85 3.61 2.83
CA PRO A 42 13.50 4.01 4.08
C PRO A 42 13.10 5.42 4.54
N ASP A 43 12.66 6.27 3.61
CA ASP A 43 12.11 7.61 3.87
C ASP A 43 10.70 7.59 4.50
N GLY A 44 10.04 6.43 4.52
CA GLY A 44 8.67 6.25 5.03
C GLY A 44 7.57 6.94 4.22
N GLN A 45 7.91 7.57 3.09
CA GLN A 45 6.97 8.29 2.23
C GLN A 45 6.82 7.60 0.87
N THR A 46 7.87 6.92 0.42
CA THR A 46 7.86 6.19 -0.84
C THR A 46 7.33 4.77 -0.62
N ILE A 47 6.53 4.29 -1.57
CA ILE A 47 6.05 2.91 -1.63
C ILE A 47 6.48 2.33 -2.99
N ALA A 48 7.02 1.12 -2.99
CA ALA A 48 7.52 0.41 -4.18
C ALA A 48 6.99 -1.02 -4.25
#